data_AF-A0A382H8D1-F1
#
_entry.id   AF-A0A382H8D1-F1
#
_cell.length_a   1.000
_cell.length_b   1.000
_cell.length_c   1.000
_cell.angle_alpha   90.00
_cell.angle_beta   90.00
_cell.angle_gamma   90.00
#
_symmetry.space_group_name_H-M   'P 1'
#
loop_
_entity.id
_entity.type
_entity.pdbx_description
1 polymer ?
#
loop_
_entity_poly.entity_id
_entity_poly.type
_entity_poly.pdbx_seq_one_letter_code
_entity_poly.pdbx_strand_id
1 'polypeptide(L)'
;MTLETQNESLLNQFSNDSLSKDLISNLDSSIKSAKSKLHEQQHDDGHWVYELEADCTIPAEYILMNHFAGEIDDKTEEKIAAYLRTQQNEEGGWSLYTGGNFDLSCSVKTYFALKLIGDDQHEEHMVRAKKMILNHGGAAHCNVFTRITMALFGQVPWRATPFIPAEVIILPKWFPFHIDKVSYWSRTVMVPLFILCTLKPSAANPRGIDIRELFIIPPEDEQNYFKVTTPLKRAFLILDHIGRSAEKLVPAFIRRYSIRKCEQWFLERMNGKYGIGGIFPAMVNVYESLVVLGYSKDTPERKLARKAIDALLTQRGNTMYCQPCMSPIWDTALVSQALIETEYKQRVSTEIETALNWLKEQQLSDEPGDWRIQKPELSGGGWAFQYSNYYYPDLDDTSMVAWAMHRTNNKNYSEPIQRAANWVAGMQSRGGGFSSFDINNT
;
A
#
# COMPACT_ATOMS: atom_id res chain seq x y z
N MET A 1 3.80 8.63 47.54
CA MET A 1 4.44 9.44 46.48
C MET A 1 3.80 9.04 45.17
N THR A 2 3.19 9.99 44.48
CA THR A 2 2.73 9.83 43.10
C THR A 2 3.94 9.74 42.15
N LEU A 3 3.78 9.16 40.97
CA LEU A 3 4.83 9.08 39.94
C LEU A 3 5.46 10.46 39.62
N GLU A 4 4.67 11.54 39.70
CA GLU A 4 5.16 12.92 39.56
C GLU A 4 6.17 13.30 40.65
N THR A 5 5.90 12.98 41.92
CA THR A 5 6.84 13.24 43.03
C THR A 5 8.13 12.41 42.98
N GLN A 6 8.12 11.24 42.32
CA GLN A 6 9.35 10.45 42.09
C GLN A 6 10.20 11.03 40.95
N ASN A 7 9.57 11.56 39.89
CA ASN A 7 10.28 12.22 38.78
C ASN A 7 10.90 13.56 39.20
N GLU A 8 10.23 14.36 40.04
CA GLU A 8 10.80 15.59 40.60
C GLU A 8 11.98 15.32 41.56
N SER A 9 11.91 14.23 42.34
CA SER A 9 13.02 13.78 43.20
C SER A 9 14.25 13.35 42.40
N LEU A 10 14.07 12.66 41.27
CA LEU A 10 15.16 12.25 40.39
C LEU A 10 15.80 13.45 39.69
N LEU A 11 15.01 14.37 39.13
CA LEU A 11 15.51 15.59 38.48
C LEU A 11 16.33 16.47 39.44
N ASN A 12 15.92 16.58 40.70
CA ASN A 12 16.67 17.35 41.71
C ASN A 12 17.99 16.68 42.11
N GLN A 13 18.10 15.35 42.08
CA GLN A 13 19.38 14.65 42.29
C GLN A 13 20.34 14.81 41.10
N PHE A 14 19.84 14.93 39.87
CA PHE A 14 20.64 15.22 38.68
C PHE A 14 21.04 16.69 38.54
N SER A 15 20.56 17.62 39.36
CA SER A 15 20.77 19.06 39.11
C SER A 15 22.12 19.63 39.63
N ASN A 16 22.87 18.87 40.43
CA ASN A 16 24.08 19.36 41.12
C ASN A 16 25.42 18.80 40.62
N ASP A 17 25.44 18.00 39.55
CA ASP A 17 26.65 17.46 38.95
C ASP A 17 26.99 18.21 37.64
N SER A 18 28.27 18.41 37.31
CA SER A 18 28.62 19.15 36.07
C SER A 18 28.33 18.31 34.82
N LEU A 19 28.51 16.99 34.93
CA LEU A 19 28.19 16.01 33.89
C LEU A 19 26.70 16.04 33.51
N SER A 20 25.81 16.16 34.49
CA SER A 20 24.38 16.19 34.22
C SER A 20 23.92 17.51 33.60
N LYS A 21 24.56 18.64 33.91
CA LYS A 21 24.32 19.93 33.23
C LYS A 21 24.75 19.90 31.77
N ASP A 22 25.89 19.28 31.46
CA ASP A 22 26.35 19.10 30.08
C ASP A 22 25.44 18.16 29.29
N LEU A 23 24.98 17.05 29.91
CA LEU A 23 23.99 16.14 29.32
C LEU A 23 22.64 16.84 29.05
N ILE A 24 22.14 17.67 29.97
CA ILE A 24 20.88 18.43 29.79
C ILE A 24 21.04 19.50 28.70
N SER A 25 22.15 20.24 28.70
CA SER A 25 22.45 21.22 27.65
C SER A 25 22.54 20.58 26.25
N ASN A 26 23.16 19.41 26.17
CA ASN A 26 23.21 18.62 24.94
C ASN A 26 21.84 18.12 24.50
N LEU A 27 20.97 17.75 25.45
CA LEU A 27 19.58 17.33 25.17
C LEU A 27 18.75 18.50 24.64
N ASP A 28 18.74 19.65 25.32
CA ASP A 28 17.97 20.83 24.90
C ASP A 28 18.42 21.34 23.53
N SER A 29 19.74 21.35 23.28
CA SER A 29 20.31 21.69 21.98
C SER A 29 19.86 20.71 20.89
N SER A 30 19.84 19.40 21.20
CA SER A 30 19.38 18.37 20.28
C SER A 30 17.89 18.50 19.95
N ILE A 31 17.06 18.74 20.96
CA ILE A 31 15.61 18.99 20.78
C ILE A 31 15.40 20.24 19.92
N LYS A 32 16.09 21.35 20.24
CA LYS A 32 16.00 22.59 19.46
C LYS A 32 16.39 22.37 18.00
N SER A 33 17.48 21.65 17.75
CA SER A 33 17.93 21.29 16.40
C SER A 33 16.88 20.46 15.66
N ALA A 34 16.31 19.43 16.30
CA ALA A 34 15.26 18.60 15.71
C ALA A 34 13.99 19.42 15.39
N LYS A 35 13.56 20.31 16.30
CA LYS A 35 12.43 21.23 16.06
C LYS A 35 12.68 22.14 14.86
N SER A 36 13.84 22.78 14.81
CA SER A 36 14.22 23.63 13.68
C SER A 36 14.17 22.84 12.37
N LYS A 37 14.62 21.58 12.38
CA LYS A 37 14.61 20.76 11.17
C LYS A 37 13.20 20.39 10.71
N LEU A 38 12.32 20.03 11.63
CA LEU A 38 10.91 19.80 11.33
C LEU A 38 10.26 21.05 10.76
N HIS A 39 10.51 22.21 11.37
CA HIS A 39 9.98 23.49 10.86
C HIS A 39 10.45 23.81 9.43
N GLU A 40 11.73 23.61 9.12
CA GLU A 40 12.27 23.78 7.76
C GLU A 40 11.59 22.88 6.71
N GLN A 41 11.03 21.75 7.14
CA GLN A 41 10.38 20.75 6.29
C GLN A 41 8.86 20.91 6.21
N GLN A 42 8.29 21.86 6.96
CA GLN A 42 6.86 22.14 6.90
C GLN A 42 6.52 22.76 5.54
N HIS A 43 5.47 22.27 4.90
CA HIS A 43 4.95 22.87 3.68
C HIS A 43 4.24 24.20 3.98
N ASP A 44 4.07 25.04 2.95
CA ASP A 44 3.45 26.37 3.08
C ASP A 44 2.01 26.32 3.62
N ASP A 45 1.27 25.25 3.35
CA ASP A 45 -0.08 24.98 3.86
C ASP A 45 -0.07 24.29 5.23
N GLY A 46 1.10 24.03 5.81
CA GLY A 46 1.29 23.59 7.20
C GLY A 46 1.50 22.09 7.39
N HIS A 47 1.33 21.27 6.35
CA HIS A 47 1.49 19.82 6.51
C HIS A 47 2.95 19.37 6.39
N TRP A 48 3.20 18.16 6.88
CA TRP A 48 4.41 17.39 6.59
C TRP A 48 4.04 16.18 5.77
N VAL A 49 4.93 15.82 4.86
CA VAL A 49 4.86 14.56 4.14
C VAL A 49 6.27 14.07 3.89
N TYR A 50 6.50 12.81 4.22
CA TYR A 50 7.79 12.17 4.02
C TYR A 50 7.68 11.06 2.98
N GLU A 51 8.83 10.72 2.44
CA GLU A 51 8.98 9.63 1.50
C GLU A 51 8.69 8.30 2.20
N LEU A 52 7.66 7.59 1.72
CA LEU A 52 7.29 6.27 2.21
C LEU A 52 7.93 5.20 1.34
N GLU A 53 8.98 4.58 1.85
CA GLU A 53 9.64 3.46 1.20
C GLU A 53 9.02 2.12 1.64
N ALA A 54 8.89 1.19 0.70
CA ALA A 54 8.55 -0.20 0.97
C ALA A 54 9.71 -1.10 0.51
N ASP A 55 9.51 -1.82 -0.58
CA ASP A 55 10.51 -2.70 -1.18
C ASP A 55 10.56 -2.53 -2.70
N CYS A 56 11.48 -3.24 -3.35
CA CYS A 56 11.69 -3.14 -4.79
C CYS A 56 10.57 -3.71 -5.65
N THR A 57 9.57 -4.40 -5.07
CA THR A 57 8.41 -4.88 -5.84
C THR A 57 7.59 -3.73 -6.42
N ILE A 58 7.38 -2.63 -5.68
CA ILE A 58 6.55 -1.51 -6.14
C ILE A 58 7.19 -0.80 -7.36
N PRO A 59 8.48 -0.39 -7.32
CA PRO A 59 9.12 0.18 -8.50
C PRO A 59 9.27 -0.82 -9.66
N ALA A 60 9.52 -2.11 -9.38
CA ALA A 60 9.56 -3.14 -10.42
C ALA A 60 8.19 -3.35 -11.09
N GLU A 61 7.10 -3.33 -10.31
CA GLU A 61 5.73 -3.44 -10.81
C GLU A 61 5.32 -2.25 -11.67
N TYR A 62 5.85 -1.06 -11.41
CA TYR A 62 5.62 0.10 -12.28
C TYR A 62 6.16 -0.16 -13.69
N ILE A 63 7.38 -0.71 -13.80
CA ILE A 63 7.94 -1.13 -15.09
C ILE A 63 7.08 -2.25 -15.70
N LEU A 64 6.76 -3.29 -14.94
CA LEU A 64 5.93 -4.41 -15.41
C LEU A 64 4.57 -3.92 -15.93
N MET A 65 3.91 -2.97 -15.27
CA MET A 65 2.66 -2.36 -15.72
C MET A 65 2.82 -1.65 -17.08
N ASN A 66 3.88 -0.86 -17.27
CA ASN A 66 4.13 -0.19 -18.55
C ASN A 66 4.29 -1.20 -19.69
N HIS A 67 5.04 -2.29 -19.46
CA HIS A 67 5.25 -3.36 -20.44
C HIS A 67 4.00 -4.22 -20.64
N PHE A 68 3.17 -4.40 -19.61
CA PHE A 68 1.86 -5.05 -19.71
C PHE A 68 0.94 -4.27 -20.66
N ALA A 69 0.85 -2.95 -20.47
CA ALA A 69 0.00 -2.08 -21.28
C ALA A 69 0.57 -1.75 -22.67
N GLY A 70 1.87 -1.98 -22.89
CA GLY A 70 2.58 -1.58 -24.12
C GLY A 70 2.84 -0.07 -24.18
N GLU A 71 3.10 0.55 -23.03
CA GLU A 71 3.23 1.98 -22.82
C GLU A 71 4.55 2.33 -22.12
N ILE A 72 5.64 1.97 -22.76
CA ILE A 72 6.99 2.12 -22.20
C ILE A 72 7.37 3.60 -22.11
N ASP A 73 7.92 3.99 -20.96
CA ASP A 73 8.62 5.26 -20.76
C ASP A 73 10.08 5.00 -20.37
N ASP A 74 10.92 4.79 -21.38
CA ASP A 74 12.34 4.44 -21.20
C ASP A 74 13.09 5.40 -20.29
N LYS A 75 12.75 6.69 -20.34
CA LYS A 75 13.46 7.71 -19.56
C LYS A 75 13.15 7.57 -18.07
N THR A 76 11.89 7.37 -17.73
CA THR A 76 11.46 7.18 -16.34
C THR A 76 11.87 5.81 -15.84
N GLU A 77 11.68 4.78 -16.66
CA GLU A 77 12.00 3.41 -16.30
C GLU A 77 13.49 3.17 -16.10
N GLU A 78 14.39 3.80 -16.86
CA GLU A 78 15.84 3.69 -16.63
C GLU A 78 16.25 4.30 -15.27
N LYS A 79 15.61 5.39 -14.83
CA LYS A 79 15.86 5.94 -13.50
C LYS A 79 15.39 5.00 -12.38
N ILE A 80 14.31 4.26 -12.62
CA ILE A 80 13.81 3.22 -11.72
C ILE A 80 14.74 2.01 -11.73
N ALA A 81 15.21 1.56 -12.90
CA ALA A 81 16.18 0.49 -13.02
C ALA A 81 17.48 0.84 -12.28
N ALA A 82 17.97 2.08 -12.42
CA ALA A 82 19.11 2.57 -11.66
C ALA A 82 18.87 2.48 -10.14
N TYR A 83 17.69 2.85 -9.63
CA TYR A 83 17.33 2.63 -8.22
C TYR A 83 17.38 1.14 -7.87
N LEU A 84 16.69 0.28 -8.62
CA LEU A 84 16.61 -1.17 -8.37
C LEU A 84 18.00 -1.82 -8.30
N ARG A 85 18.93 -1.44 -9.21
CA ARG A 85 20.32 -1.93 -9.20
C ARG A 85 21.06 -1.53 -7.91
N THR A 86 20.83 -0.34 -7.37
CA THR A 86 21.45 0.09 -6.10
C THR A 86 20.90 -0.62 -4.86
N GLN A 87 19.71 -1.21 -4.95
CA GLN A 87 19.06 -1.93 -3.85
C GLN A 87 19.41 -3.43 -3.81
N GLN A 88 20.20 -3.95 -4.76
CA GLN A 88 20.61 -5.35 -4.72
C GLN A 88 21.51 -5.62 -3.51
N ASN A 89 21.14 -6.60 -2.70
CA ASN A 89 21.89 -6.96 -1.50
C ASN A 89 23.20 -7.73 -1.83
N GLU A 90 24.05 -7.94 -0.83
CA GLU A 90 25.33 -8.64 -0.99
C GLU A 90 25.17 -10.09 -1.47
N GLU A 91 24.08 -10.75 -1.09
CA GLU A 91 23.77 -12.12 -1.54
C GLU A 91 23.41 -12.17 -3.03
N GLY A 92 23.01 -11.04 -3.63
CA GLY A 92 22.70 -10.91 -5.05
C GLY A 92 21.22 -10.84 -5.39
N GLY A 93 20.32 -10.77 -4.40
CA GLY A 93 18.89 -10.56 -4.63
C GLY A 93 18.38 -9.28 -3.98
N TRP A 94 17.09 -9.25 -3.69
CA TRP A 94 16.41 -8.13 -3.05
C TRP A 94 15.61 -8.61 -1.85
N SER A 95 15.43 -7.71 -0.89
CA SER A 95 14.77 -7.95 0.39
C SER A 95 13.47 -7.14 0.47
N LEU A 96 12.59 -7.47 1.42
CA LEU A 96 11.33 -6.74 1.64
C LEU A 96 11.49 -5.49 2.53
N TYR A 97 12.69 -5.24 3.05
CA TYR A 97 13.03 -4.06 3.85
C TYR A 97 14.55 -3.92 3.94
N THR A 98 15.03 -2.72 4.29
CA THR A 98 16.46 -2.43 4.45
C THR A 98 17.11 -3.35 5.48
N GLY A 99 18.19 -4.03 5.09
CA GLY A 99 18.88 -4.99 5.96
C GLY A 99 18.13 -6.31 6.16
N GLY A 100 17.02 -6.54 5.45
CA GLY A 100 16.32 -7.82 5.45
C GLY A 100 17.03 -8.90 4.65
N ASN A 101 16.61 -10.15 4.86
CA ASN A 101 17.09 -11.30 4.09
C ASN A 101 16.53 -11.30 2.66
N PHE A 102 17.15 -12.09 1.77
CA PHE A 102 16.65 -12.38 0.43
C PHE A 102 15.16 -12.76 0.44
N ASP A 103 14.37 -12.12 -0.43
CA ASP A 103 13.01 -12.52 -0.77
C ASP A 103 12.91 -12.95 -2.23
N LEU A 104 12.37 -14.16 -2.44
CA LEU A 104 12.25 -14.77 -3.77
C LEU A 104 11.31 -13.98 -4.69
N SER A 105 10.18 -13.51 -4.17
CA SER A 105 9.13 -12.88 -4.99
C SER A 105 9.51 -11.47 -5.41
N CYS A 106 10.14 -10.73 -4.49
CA CYS A 106 10.78 -9.45 -4.74
C CYS A 106 11.87 -9.60 -5.80
N SER A 107 12.80 -10.55 -5.59
CA SER A 107 13.92 -10.76 -6.51
C SER A 107 13.49 -11.15 -7.92
N VAL A 108 12.47 -12.00 -8.08
CA VAL A 108 11.94 -12.37 -9.41
C VAL A 108 11.30 -11.17 -10.11
N LYS A 109 10.49 -10.37 -9.40
CA LYS A 109 9.88 -9.15 -10.00
C LYS A 109 10.94 -8.15 -10.42
N THR A 110 11.92 -7.89 -9.55
CA THR A 110 13.01 -6.95 -9.84
C THR A 110 13.87 -7.43 -11.00
N TYR A 111 14.26 -8.71 -11.02
CA TYR A 111 14.98 -9.30 -12.14
C TYR A 111 14.20 -9.15 -13.45
N PHE A 112 12.90 -9.46 -13.43
CA PHE A 112 12.08 -9.36 -14.64
C PHE A 112 11.97 -7.91 -15.13
N ALA A 113 11.75 -6.96 -14.22
CA ALA A 113 11.76 -5.54 -14.57
C ALA A 113 13.09 -5.10 -15.19
N LEU A 114 14.24 -5.44 -14.58
CA LEU A 114 15.55 -5.09 -15.13
C LEU A 114 15.78 -5.70 -16.53
N LYS A 115 15.40 -6.97 -16.73
CA LYS A 115 15.48 -7.63 -18.05
C LYS A 115 14.56 -6.98 -19.08
N LEU A 116 13.37 -6.51 -18.68
CA LEU A 116 12.46 -5.76 -19.55
C LEU A 116 13.07 -4.43 -20.00
N ILE A 117 13.86 -3.77 -19.15
CA ILE A 117 14.56 -2.51 -19.49
C ILE A 117 15.74 -2.74 -20.44
N GLY A 118 16.35 -3.91 -20.40
CA GLY A 118 17.41 -4.31 -21.34
C GLY A 118 18.65 -4.90 -20.68
N ASP A 119 18.66 -5.09 -19.36
CA ASP A 119 19.78 -5.72 -18.66
C ASP A 119 19.98 -7.15 -19.19
N ASP A 120 21.22 -7.45 -19.61
CA ASP A 120 21.55 -8.76 -20.15
C ASP A 120 21.64 -9.79 -19.00
N GLN A 121 21.04 -10.96 -19.19
CA GLN A 121 21.04 -12.04 -18.19
C GLN A 121 22.45 -12.54 -17.79
N HIS A 122 23.50 -12.17 -18.53
CA HIS A 122 24.90 -12.47 -18.28
C HIS A 122 25.66 -11.33 -17.59
N GLU A 123 25.04 -10.17 -17.36
CA GLU A 123 25.62 -9.11 -16.52
C GLU A 123 25.72 -9.58 -15.06
N GLU A 124 26.71 -9.06 -14.33
CA GLU A 124 27.08 -9.57 -13.01
C GLU A 124 25.90 -9.57 -12.02
N HIS A 125 25.16 -8.46 -11.92
CA HIS A 125 24.00 -8.36 -11.02
C HIS A 125 22.88 -9.32 -11.41
N MET A 126 22.65 -9.53 -12.71
CA MET A 126 21.65 -10.48 -13.21
C MET A 126 22.06 -11.93 -12.93
N VAL A 127 23.33 -12.29 -13.13
CA VAL A 127 23.85 -13.63 -12.82
C VAL A 127 23.74 -13.94 -11.33
N ARG A 128 24.08 -12.98 -10.47
CA ARG A 128 23.96 -13.10 -9.01
C ARG A 128 22.51 -13.32 -8.58
N ALA A 129 21.58 -12.51 -9.11
CA ALA A 129 20.16 -12.65 -8.86
C ALA A 129 19.60 -13.99 -9.31
N LYS A 130 19.90 -14.41 -10.55
CA LYS A 130 19.49 -15.70 -11.11
C LYS A 130 19.96 -16.84 -10.21
N LYS A 131 21.24 -16.83 -9.80
CA LYS A 131 21.79 -17.87 -8.91
C LYS A 131 21.04 -17.94 -7.59
N MET A 132 20.76 -16.79 -6.96
CA MET A 132 19.99 -16.74 -5.71
C MET A 132 18.56 -17.26 -5.90
N ILE A 133 17.87 -16.85 -6.95
CA ILE A 133 16.52 -17.29 -7.28
C ILE A 133 16.47 -18.82 -7.46
N LEU A 134 17.39 -19.39 -8.25
CA LEU A 134 17.47 -20.83 -8.47
C LEU A 134 17.82 -21.61 -7.20
N ASN A 135 18.74 -21.10 -6.37
CA ASN A 135 19.08 -21.71 -5.08
C ASN A 135 17.89 -21.77 -4.11
N HIS A 136 16.90 -20.88 -4.27
CA HIS A 136 15.68 -20.83 -3.46
C HIS A 136 14.48 -21.53 -4.11
N GLY A 137 14.73 -22.37 -5.11
CA GLY A 137 13.70 -23.20 -5.76
C GLY A 137 13.10 -22.59 -7.02
N GLY A 138 13.62 -21.46 -7.50
CA GLY A 138 13.22 -20.83 -8.75
C GLY A 138 11.88 -20.11 -8.71
N ALA A 139 11.55 -19.45 -9.82
CA ALA A 139 10.40 -18.56 -9.93
C ALA A 139 9.04 -19.26 -9.72
N ALA A 140 8.96 -20.58 -9.93
CA ALA A 140 7.76 -21.37 -9.67
C ALA A 140 7.24 -21.27 -8.22
N HIS A 141 8.13 -20.99 -7.27
CA HIS A 141 7.80 -20.92 -5.85
C HIS A 141 7.52 -19.51 -5.31
N CYS A 142 7.38 -18.52 -6.19
CA CYS A 142 6.99 -17.18 -5.77
C CYS A 142 5.58 -17.14 -5.14
N ASN A 143 5.32 -16.05 -4.42
CA ASN A 143 3.99 -15.75 -3.88
C ASN A 143 2.93 -15.62 -4.99
N VAL A 144 1.66 -15.57 -4.60
CA VAL A 144 0.53 -15.54 -5.54
C VAL A 144 0.56 -14.33 -6.47
N PHE A 145 0.89 -13.14 -5.98
CA PHE A 145 0.88 -11.92 -6.78
C PHE A 145 1.95 -11.96 -7.87
N THR A 146 3.16 -12.42 -7.55
CA THR A 146 4.21 -12.63 -8.56
C THR A 146 3.83 -13.71 -9.56
N ARG A 147 3.18 -14.80 -9.15
CA ARG A 147 2.68 -15.82 -10.08
C ARG A 147 1.57 -15.30 -11.00
N ILE A 148 0.70 -14.43 -10.51
CA ILE A 148 -0.31 -13.73 -11.32
C ILE A 148 0.38 -12.82 -12.34
N THR A 149 1.35 -12.01 -11.92
CA THR A 149 2.13 -11.16 -12.83
C THR A 149 2.79 -12.00 -13.92
N MET A 150 3.46 -13.10 -13.55
CA MET A 150 4.06 -14.02 -14.50
C MET A 150 3.02 -14.67 -15.45
N ALA A 151 1.81 -14.97 -14.97
CA ALA A 151 0.74 -15.53 -15.80
C ALA A 151 0.23 -14.50 -16.83
N LEU A 152 0.08 -13.23 -16.43
CA LEU A 152 -0.25 -12.12 -17.33
C LEU A 152 0.81 -11.97 -18.44
N PHE A 153 2.08 -12.17 -18.12
CA PHE A 153 3.19 -12.16 -19.08
C PHE A 153 3.44 -13.49 -19.81
N GLY A 154 2.59 -14.51 -19.61
CA GLY A 154 2.75 -15.82 -20.25
C GLY A 154 3.98 -16.63 -19.81
N GLN A 155 4.61 -16.24 -18.69
CA GLN A 155 5.80 -16.90 -18.14
C GLN A 155 5.45 -18.17 -17.35
N VAL A 156 4.22 -18.25 -16.82
CA VAL A 156 3.66 -19.45 -16.21
C VAL A 156 2.24 -19.68 -16.72
N PRO A 157 1.74 -20.93 -16.76
CA PRO A 157 0.34 -21.19 -17.08
C PRO A 157 -0.60 -20.67 -15.98
N TRP A 158 -1.84 -20.31 -16.31
CA TRP A 158 -2.85 -19.82 -15.34
C TRP A 158 -3.16 -20.82 -14.20
N ARG A 159 -2.84 -22.12 -14.36
CA ARG A 159 -2.90 -23.13 -13.27
C ARG A 159 -1.89 -22.87 -12.15
N ALA A 160 -0.91 -22.00 -12.38
CA ALA A 160 0.03 -21.52 -11.36
C ALA A 160 -0.59 -20.47 -10.41
N THR A 161 -1.83 -20.02 -10.64
CA THR A 161 -2.50 -18.97 -9.84
C THR A 161 -3.79 -19.52 -9.21
N PRO A 162 -4.23 -19.05 -8.04
CA PRO A 162 -5.54 -19.41 -7.50
C PRO A 162 -6.67 -19.06 -8.45
N PHE A 163 -7.73 -19.86 -8.41
CA PHE A 163 -8.97 -19.60 -9.12
C PHE A 163 -9.80 -18.56 -8.37
N ILE A 164 -9.65 -17.30 -8.77
CA ILE A 164 -10.35 -16.13 -8.21
C ILE A 164 -11.19 -15.43 -9.29
N PRO A 165 -12.37 -15.97 -9.63
CA PRO A 165 -13.16 -15.49 -10.75
C PRO A 165 -14.01 -14.26 -10.37
N ALA A 166 -14.42 -13.46 -11.37
CA ALA A 166 -15.22 -12.24 -11.19
C ALA A 166 -16.55 -12.50 -10.50
N GLU A 167 -17.12 -13.70 -10.65
CA GLU A 167 -18.36 -14.15 -10.00
C GLU A 167 -18.31 -14.11 -8.48
N VAL A 168 -17.12 -13.99 -7.87
CA VAL A 168 -16.98 -13.69 -6.44
C VAL A 168 -17.75 -12.44 -6.04
N ILE A 169 -17.81 -11.41 -6.89
CA ILE A 169 -18.44 -10.11 -6.57
C ILE A 169 -19.96 -10.22 -6.35
N ILE A 170 -20.59 -11.30 -6.86
CA ILE A 170 -22.04 -11.52 -6.75
C ILE A 170 -22.39 -12.58 -5.71
N LEU A 171 -21.41 -13.09 -4.94
CA LEU A 171 -21.68 -13.99 -3.84
C LEU A 171 -22.61 -13.31 -2.82
N PRO A 172 -23.55 -14.04 -2.21
CA PRO A 172 -24.45 -13.46 -1.22
C PRO A 172 -23.71 -13.17 0.09
N LYS A 173 -24.13 -12.12 0.82
CA LYS A 173 -23.49 -11.69 2.09
C LYS A 173 -23.39 -12.79 3.17
N TRP A 174 -24.27 -13.79 3.14
CA TRP A 174 -24.23 -14.92 4.06
C TRP A 174 -23.08 -15.91 3.75
N PHE A 175 -22.54 -15.90 2.53
CA PHE A 175 -21.44 -16.80 2.14
C PHE A 175 -20.19 -16.49 2.97
N PRO A 176 -19.41 -17.50 3.42
CA PRO A 176 -18.24 -17.28 4.29
C PRO A 176 -17.23 -16.28 3.72
N PHE A 177 -17.05 -16.27 2.40
CA PHE A 177 -16.22 -15.32 1.68
C PHE A 177 -17.07 -14.28 0.93
N HIS A 178 -17.08 -13.03 1.41
CA HIS A 178 -17.77 -11.93 0.75
C HIS A 178 -16.88 -10.70 0.78
N ILE A 179 -16.93 -9.86 -0.25
CA ILE A 179 -16.01 -8.72 -0.38
C ILE A 179 -16.13 -7.73 0.80
N ASP A 180 -17.35 -7.52 1.31
CA ASP A 180 -17.64 -6.72 2.52
C ASP A 180 -17.00 -7.27 3.82
N LYS A 181 -16.50 -8.52 3.83
CA LYS A 181 -15.83 -9.15 4.99
C LYS A 181 -14.30 -9.12 4.86
N VAL A 182 -13.79 -8.59 3.75
CA VAL A 182 -12.36 -8.49 3.47
C VAL A 182 -11.91 -7.07 3.75
N SER A 183 -10.74 -6.90 4.38
CA SER A 183 -10.14 -5.58 4.62
C SER A 183 -10.06 -4.75 3.34
N TYR A 184 -10.23 -3.44 3.48
CA TYR A 184 -10.35 -2.54 2.35
C TYR A 184 -9.17 -2.65 1.36
N TRP A 185 -7.93 -2.71 1.84
CA TRP A 185 -6.75 -2.76 0.98
C TRP A 185 -6.75 -4.03 0.13
N SER A 186 -7.22 -5.14 0.70
CA SER A 186 -7.37 -6.40 -0.03
C SER A 186 -8.54 -6.30 -1.00
N ARG A 187 -9.66 -5.70 -0.60
CA ARG A 187 -10.83 -5.51 -1.46
C ARG A 187 -10.51 -4.66 -2.70
N THR A 188 -9.85 -3.51 -2.54
CA THR A 188 -9.49 -2.61 -3.64
C THR A 188 -8.49 -3.24 -4.61
N VAL A 189 -7.61 -4.12 -4.13
CA VAL A 189 -6.69 -4.91 -4.96
C VAL A 189 -7.43 -6.06 -5.67
N MET A 190 -8.29 -6.79 -4.95
CA MET A 190 -8.91 -8.04 -5.42
C MET A 190 -10.00 -7.82 -6.47
N VAL A 191 -10.85 -6.81 -6.33
CA VAL A 191 -11.98 -6.61 -7.26
C VAL A 191 -11.53 -6.39 -8.71
N PRO A 192 -10.60 -5.46 -9.03
CA PRO A 192 -10.06 -5.36 -10.38
C PRO A 192 -9.26 -6.62 -10.76
N LEU A 193 -8.50 -7.20 -9.84
CA LEU A 193 -7.74 -8.43 -10.10
C LEU A 193 -8.63 -9.62 -10.51
N PHE A 194 -9.86 -9.72 -10.00
CA PHE A 194 -10.79 -10.73 -10.45
C PHE A 194 -11.08 -10.64 -11.95
N ILE A 195 -11.13 -9.44 -12.52
CA ILE A 195 -11.31 -9.25 -13.97
C ILE A 195 -10.11 -9.82 -14.71
N LEU A 196 -8.90 -9.48 -14.28
CA LEU A 196 -7.65 -9.98 -14.88
C LEU A 196 -7.57 -11.51 -14.81
N CYS A 197 -7.85 -12.11 -13.65
CA CYS A 197 -7.83 -13.57 -13.47
C CYS A 197 -8.97 -14.31 -14.19
N THR A 198 -10.04 -13.59 -14.54
CA THR A 198 -11.19 -14.11 -15.25
C THR A 198 -11.00 -14.07 -16.77
N LEU A 199 -10.50 -12.94 -17.28
CA LEU A 199 -10.26 -12.72 -18.71
C LEU A 199 -8.93 -13.34 -19.16
N LYS A 200 -7.98 -13.52 -18.23
CA LYS A 200 -6.70 -14.17 -18.45
C LYS A 200 -5.93 -13.57 -19.65
N PRO A 201 -5.78 -12.22 -19.70
CA PRO A 201 -5.17 -11.54 -20.83
C PRO A 201 -3.68 -11.90 -20.93
N SER A 202 -3.10 -11.61 -22.10
CA SER A 202 -1.66 -11.62 -22.30
C SER A 202 -1.16 -10.18 -22.37
N ALA A 203 -0.10 -9.89 -21.61
CA ALA A 203 0.64 -8.64 -21.65
C ALA A 203 1.04 -8.29 -23.09
N ALA A 204 1.05 -6.99 -23.41
CA ALA A 204 1.55 -6.52 -24.69
C ALA A 204 3.02 -6.93 -24.90
N ASN A 205 3.85 -6.80 -23.85
CA ASN A 205 5.27 -7.19 -23.81
C ASN A 205 6.00 -6.86 -25.14
N PRO A 206 6.07 -5.58 -25.54
CA PRO A 206 6.49 -5.20 -26.88
C PRO A 206 7.93 -5.60 -27.22
N ARG A 207 8.76 -5.88 -26.21
CA ARG A 207 10.15 -6.36 -26.36
C ARG A 207 10.28 -7.88 -26.41
N GLY A 208 9.21 -8.62 -26.16
CA GLY A 208 9.21 -10.08 -26.19
C GLY A 208 10.13 -10.73 -25.15
N ILE A 209 10.33 -10.08 -24.00
CA ILE A 209 11.23 -10.58 -22.95
C ILE A 209 10.54 -11.67 -22.14
N ASP A 210 11.27 -12.76 -21.89
CA ASP A 210 10.90 -13.84 -20.97
C ASP A 210 11.88 -13.96 -19.80
N ILE A 211 11.58 -14.80 -18.82
CA ILE A 211 12.44 -15.10 -17.67
C ILE A 211 12.60 -16.61 -17.45
N ARG A 212 12.68 -17.39 -18.54
CA ARG A 212 12.70 -18.86 -18.50
C ARG A 212 13.90 -19.41 -17.71
N GLU A 213 15.01 -18.69 -17.71
CA GLU A 213 16.23 -19.01 -16.96
C GLU A 213 16.07 -18.96 -15.42
N LEU A 214 14.95 -18.43 -14.91
CA LEU A 214 14.65 -18.40 -13.47
C LEU A 214 13.92 -19.65 -12.97
N PHE A 215 13.62 -20.61 -13.85
CA PHE A 215 12.88 -21.82 -13.52
C PHE A 215 13.79 -23.05 -13.49
N ILE A 216 13.63 -23.88 -12.46
CA ILE A 216 14.32 -25.17 -12.35
C ILE A 216 13.64 -26.21 -13.25
N ILE A 217 12.30 -26.21 -13.24
CA ILE A 217 11.45 -27.06 -14.07
C ILE A 217 10.73 -26.12 -15.05
N PRO A 218 10.66 -26.45 -16.35
CA PRO A 218 9.86 -25.70 -17.30
C PRO A 218 8.45 -25.41 -16.74
N PRO A 219 7.96 -24.16 -16.80
CA PRO A 219 6.67 -23.77 -16.22
C PRO A 219 5.48 -24.64 -16.65
N GLU A 220 5.48 -25.08 -17.91
CA GLU A 220 4.49 -25.99 -18.47
C GLU A 220 4.44 -27.35 -17.77
N ASP A 221 5.57 -27.82 -17.24
CA ASP A 221 5.74 -29.13 -16.61
C ASP A 221 5.58 -29.09 -15.08
N GLU A 222 5.84 -27.94 -14.44
CA GLU A 222 5.76 -27.77 -12.99
C GLU A 222 4.35 -28.06 -12.46
N GLN A 223 4.18 -28.99 -11.52
CA GLN A 223 2.87 -29.34 -10.95
C GLN A 223 2.66 -28.79 -9.53
N ASN A 224 3.72 -28.36 -8.86
CA ASN A 224 3.76 -28.07 -7.43
C ASN A 224 3.86 -26.56 -7.13
N TYR A 225 3.07 -25.76 -7.85
CA TYR A 225 2.96 -24.31 -7.59
C TYR A 225 2.40 -23.97 -6.20
N PHE A 226 1.67 -24.89 -5.56
CA PHE A 226 1.08 -24.69 -4.24
C PHE A 226 1.64 -25.70 -3.24
N LYS A 227 2.38 -25.20 -2.23
CA LYS A 227 2.88 -26.03 -1.14
C LYS A 227 1.73 -26.37 -0.17
N VAL A 228 1.31 -27.64 -0.18
CA VAL A 228 0.22 -28.13 0.68
C VAL A 228 0.76 -28.54 2.05
N THR A 229 0.76 -27.60 3.00
CA THR A 229 1.33 -27.85 4.34
C THR A 229 0.29 -28.25 5.38
N THR A 230 -1.01 -28.07 5.12
CA THR A 230 -2.08 -28.36 6.10
C THR A 230 -3.30 -28.99 5.43
N PRO A 231 -4.15 -29.72 6.18
CA PRO A 231 -5.42 -30.25 5.67
C PRO A 231 -6.35 -29.16 5.14
N LEU A 232 -6.38 -28.00 5.79
CA LEU A 232 -7.17 -26.86 5.35
C LEU A 232 -6.71 -26.34 3.98
N LYS A 233 -5.40 -26.19 3.77
CA LYS A 233 -4.84 -25.83 2.46
C LYS A 233 -5.18 -26.88 1.40
N ARG A 234 -5.16 -28.17 1.75
CA ARG A 234 -5.59 -29.25 0.85
C ARG A 234 -7.05 -29.10 0.45
N ALA A 235 -7.94 -28.83 1.41
CA ALA A 235 -9.36 -28.60 1.13
C ALA A 235 -9.56 -27.40 0.18
N PHE A 236 -8.89 -26.28 0.42
CA PHE A 236 -8.95 -25.12 -0.49
C PHE A 236 -8.42 -25.42 -1.88
N LEU A 237 -7.35 -26.21 -2.01
CA LEU A 237 -6.83 -26.61 -3.33
C LEU A 237 -7.78 -27.56 -4.07
N ILE A 238 -8.50 -28.42 -3.35
CA ILE A 238 -9.56 -29.24 -3.94
C ILE A 238 -10.68 -28.34 -4.44
N LEU A 239 -11.11 -27.35 -3.64
CA LEU A 239 -12.13 -26.37 -4.05
C LEU A 239 -11.67 -25.54 -5.27
N ASP A 240 -10.41 -25.13 -5.31
CA ASP A 240 -9.79 -24.44 -6.45
C ASP A 240 -9.89 -25.30 -7.73
N HIS A 241 -9.50 -26.58 -7.61
CA HIS A 241 -9.53 -27.51 -8.73
C HIS A 241 -10.95 -27.78 -9.24
N ILE A 242 -11.91 -27.94 -8.32
CA ILE A 242 -13.34 -28.09 -8.64
C ILE A 242 -13.85 -26.83 -9.33
N GLY A 243 -13.58 -25.65 -8.77
CA GLY A 243 -14.00 -24.36 -9.31
C GLY A 243 -13.46 -24.14 -10.72
N ARG A 244 -12.17 -24.39 -10.94
CA ARG A 244 -11.52 -24.30 -12.25
C ARG A 244 -12.11 -25.26 -13.28
N SER A 245 -12.40 -26.49 -12.86
CA SER A 245 -13.04 -27.49 -13.73
C SER A 245 -14.47 -27.10 -14.08
N ALA A 246 -15.19 -26.50 -13.13
CA ALA A 246 -16.54 -25.99 -13.30
C ALA A 246 -16.62 -24.62 -14.00
N GLU A 247 -15.49 -23.94 -14.23
CA GLU A 247 -15.45 -22.60 -14.85
C GLU A 247 -16.20 -22.57 -16.20
N LYS A 248 -16.08 -23.63 -16.99
CA LYS A 248 -16.75 -23.78 -18.30
C LYS A 248 -18.28 -23.88 -18.20
N LEU A 249 -18.81 -24.19 -17.02
CA LEU A 249 -20.25 -24.28 -16.76
C LEU A 249 -20.86 -22.92 -16.45
N VAL A 250 -20.05 -21.90 -16.15
CA VAL A 250 -20.56 -20.57 -15.82
C VAL A 250 -21.15 -19.92 -17.07
N PRO A 251 -22.47 -19.61 -17.08
CA PRO A 251 -23.10 -19.00 -18.24
C PRO A 251 -22.46 -17.65 -18.59
N ALA A 252 -22.26 -17.40 -19.89
CA ALA A 252 -21.59 -16.19 -20.36
C ALA A 252 -22.28 -14.88 -19.92
N PHE A 253 -23.60 -14.91 -19.68
CA PHE A 253 -24.33 -13.74 -19.17
C PHE A 253 -23.99 -13.44 -17.70
N ILE A 254 -23.77 -14.46 -16.87
CA ILE A 254 -23.33 -14.29 -15.48
C ILE A 254 -21.92 -13.73 -15.47
N ARG A 255 -21.03 -14.31 -16.28
CA ARG A 255 -19.65 -13.82 -16.45
C ARG A 255 -19.59 -12.33 -16.82
N ARG A 256 -20.35 -11.92 -17.84
CA ARG A 256 -20.43 -10.51 -18.26
C ARG A 256 -21.03 -9.61 -17.18
N TYR A 257 -22.06 -10.09 -16.48
CA TYR A 257 -22.67 -9.34 -15.38
C TYR A 257 -21.69 -9.13 -14.23
N SER A 258 -20.96 -10.17 -13.82
CA SER A 258 -19.95 -10.10 -12.76
C SER A 258 -18.79 -9.18 -13.12
N ILE A 259 -18.28 -9.24 -14.36
CA ILE A 259 -17.23 -8.31 -14.82
C ILE A 259 -17.71 -6.86 -14.74
N ARG A 260 -18.93 -6.56 -15.23
CA ARG A 260 -19.52 -5.22 -15.13
C ARG A 260 -19.71 -4.77 -13.68
N LYS A 261 -20.03 -5.70 -12.77
CA LYS A 261 -20.12 -5.40 -11.34
C LYS A 261 -18.77 -5.06 -10.72
N CYS A 262 -17.70 -5.79 -11.07
CA CYS A 262 -16.35 -5.43 -10.65
C CYS A 262 -15.92 -4.06 -11.21
N GLU A 263 -16.21 -3.80 -12.49
CA GLU A 263 -15.94 -2.53 -13.18
C GLU A 263 -16.64 -1.36 -12.48
N GLN A 264 -17.96 -1.42 -12.32
CA GLN A 264 -18.73 -0.41 -11.59
C GLN A 264 -18.18 -0.18 -10.18
N TRP A 265 -17.85 -1.27 -9.48
CA TRP A 265 -17.36 -1.20 -8.11
C TRP A 265 -16.06 -0.38 -8.00
N PHE A 266 -15.07 -0.62 -8.87
CA PHE A 266 -13.81 0.13 -8.80
C PHE A 266 -13.94 1.54 -9.40
N LEU A 267 -14.79 1.76 -10.42
CA LEU A 267 -15.01 3.07 -11.03
C LEU A 267 -15.58 4.07 -10.02
N GLU A 268 -16.54 3.63 -9.19
CA GLU A 268 -17.10 4.42 -8.09
C GLU A 268 -16.04 4.83 -7.05
N ARG A 269 -14.91 4.10 -6.98
CA ARG A 269 -13.89 4.20 -5.93
C ARG A 269 -12.54 4.72 -6.41
N MET A 270 -12.43 5.21 -7.66
CA MET A 270 -11.16 5.66 -8.24
C MET A 270 -10.50 6.85 -7.52
N ASN A 271 -11.26 7.58 -6.70
CA ASN A 271 -10.72 8.60 -5.78
C ASN A 271 -9.85 9.68 -6.49
N GLY A 272 -10.26 10.08 -7.70
CA GLY A 272 -9.63 11.19 -8.41
C GLY A 272 -8.13 10.97 -8.67
N LYS A 273 -7.35 12.04 -8.48
CA LYS A 273 -5.89 12.04 -8.68
C LYS A 273 -5.12 11.23 -7.63
N TYR A 274 -5.79 10.76 -6.58
CA TYR A 274 -5.17 10.01 -5.49
C TYR A 274 -5.32 8.50 -5.65
N GLY A 275 -6.14 8.05 -6.60
CA GLY A 275 -6.28 6.65 -6.96
C GLY A 275 -7.05 5.81 -5.94
N ILE A 276 -7.61 4.70 -6.41
CA ILE A 276 -8.42 3.80 -5.60
C ILE A 276 -7.66 3.31 -4.37
N GLY A 277 -8.26 3.50 -3.20
CA GLY A 277 -7.67 3.10 -1.92
C GLY A 277 -6.40 3.86 -1.54
N GLY A 278 -5.92 4.81 -2.37
CA GLY A 278 -4.67 5.52 -2.15
C GLY A 278 -3.44 4.60 -2.09
N ILE A 279 -3.49 3.41 -2.71
CA ILE A 279 -2.41 2.42 -2.68
C ILE A 279 -2.05 1.90 -4.08
N PHE A 280 -0.76 1.82 -4.38
CA PHE A 280 -0.22 1.46 -5.67
C PHE A 280 -0.78 0.15 -6.26
N PRO A 281 -0.84 -0.99 -5.53
CA PRO A 281 -1.28 -2.25 -6.13
C PRO A 281 -2.74 -2.22 -6.62
N ALA A 282 -3.61 -1.48 -5.91
CA ALA A 282 -5.00 -1.31 -6.34
C ALA A 282 -5.10 -0.43 -7.59
N MET A 283 -4.30 0.64 -7.66
CA MET A 283 -4.25 1.53 -8.83
C MET A 283 -3.78 0.79 -10.08
N VAL A 284 -2.70 -0.01 -9.97
CA VAL A 284 -2.18 -0.81 -11.09
C VAL A 284 -3.22 -1.83 -11.56
N ASN A 285 -3.86 -2.58 -10.65
CA ASN A 285 -4.87 -3.55 -11.06
C ASN A 285 -6.07 -2.88 -11.77
N VAL A 286 -6.49 -1.69 -11.31
CA VAL A 286 -7.52 -0.90 -12.02
C VAL A 286 -7.02 -0.47 -13.38
N TYR A 287 -5.79 0.05 -13.47
CA TYR A 287 -5.20 0.47 -14.74
C TYR A 287 -5.17 -0.67 -15.77
N GLU A 288 -4.61 -1.82 -15.39
CA GLU A 288 -4.55 -3.02 -16.22
C GLU A 288 -5.95 -3.53 -16.58
N SER A 289 -6.91 -3.49 -15.65
CA SER A 289 -8.30 -3.87 -15.93
C SER A 289 -8.93 -2.95 -16.97
N LEU A 290 -8.72 -1.64 -16.89
CA LEU A 290 -9.20 -0.68 -17.90
C LEU A 290 -8.60 -0.98 -19.28
N VAL A 291 -7.29 -1.32 -19.35
CA VAL A 291 -6.65 -1.74 -20.62
C VAL A 291 -7.37 -2.97 -21.19
N VAL A 292 -7.59 -3.99 -20.38
CA VAL A 292 -8.17 -5.28 -20.79
C VAL A 292 -9.65 -5.15 -21.16
N LEU A 293 -10.38 -4.24 -20.51
CA LEU A 293 -11.78 -3.92 -20.83
C LEU A 293 -11.92 -3.06 -22.11
N GLY A 294 -10.79 -2.62 -22.70
CA GLY A 294 -10.78 -1.89 -23.97
C GLY A 294 -10.92 -0.37 -23.84
N TYR A 295 -10.71 0.20 -22.65
CA TYR A 295 -10.66 1.65 -22.48
C TYR A 295 -9.47 2.22 -23.25
N SER A 296 -9.71 3.16 -24.16
CA SER A 296 -8.63 3.84 -24.87
C SER A 296 -7.80 4.68 -23.90
N LYS A 297 -6.53 4.94 -24.25
CA LYS A 297 -5.61 5.81 -23.48
C LYS A 297 -6.18 7.21 -23.24
N ASP A 298 -7.14 7.61 -24.08
CA ASP A 298 -7.74 8.94 -24.03
C ASP A 298 -8.97 9.06 -23.13
N THR A 299 -9.52 7.94 -22.67
CA THR A 299 -10.66 7.94 -21.74
C THR A 299 -10.30 8.66 -20.43
N PRO A 300 -11.23 9.45 -19.85
CA PRO A 300 -10.99 10.14 -18.59
C PRO A 300 -10.53 9.22 -17.46
N GLU A 301 -11.13 8.02 -17.36
CA GLU A 301 -10.84 7.02 -16.34
C GLU A 301 -9.39 6.53 -16.45
N ARG A 302 -8.96 6.14 -17.66
CA ARG A 302 -7.59 5.62 -17.85
C ARG A 302 -6.52 6.70 -17.65
N LYS A 303 -6.78 7.95 -18.10
CA LYS A 303 -5.92 9.10 -17.81
C LYS A 303 -5.81 9.39 -16.33
N LEU A 304 -6.91 9.29 -15.61
CA LEU A 304 -6.96 9.51 -14.16
C LEU A 304 -6.19 8.44 -13.40
N ALA A 305 -6.42 7.15 -13.72
CA ALA A 305 -5.68 6.03 -13.14
C ALA A 305 -4.17 6.19 -13.36
N ARG A 306 -3.76 6.52 -14.60
CA ARG A 306 -2.36 6.77 -14.93
C ARG A 306 -1.76 7.91 -14.09
N LYS A 307 -2.46 9.05 -14.04
CA LYS A 307 -2.02 10.22 -13.28
C LYS A 307 -1.86 9.93 -11.78
N ALA A 308 -2.75 9.11 -11.21
CA ALA A 308 -2.67 8.73 -9.80
C ALA A 308 -1.43 7.86 -9.51
N ILE A 309 -1.10 6.93 -10.41
CA ILE A 309 0.10 6.09 -10.30
C ILE A 309 1.37 6.94 -10.45
N ASP A 310 1.42 7.82 -11.44
CA ASP A 310 2.58 8.69 -11.68
C ASP A 310 2.84 9.66 -10.53
N ALA A 311 1.81 10.05 -9.78
CA ALA A 311 1.94 10.90 -8.59
C ALA A 311 2.71 10.23 -7.44
N LEU A 312 2.91 8.90 -7.49
CA LEU A 312 3.69 8.15 -6.52
C LEU A 312 5.19 8.06 -6.87
N LEU A 313 5.61 8.61 -8.02
CA LEU A 313 7.01 8.64 -8.41
C LEU A 313 7.78 9.73 -7.66
N THR A 314 8.91 9.34 -7.08
CA THR A 314 9.80 10.22 -6.33
C THR A 314 11.20 10.17 -6.89
N GLN A 315 11.75 11.34 -7.20
CA GLN A 315 13.11 11.47 -7.73
C GLN A 315 14.12 11.62 -6.60
N ARG A 316 15.16 10.77 -6.60
CA ARG A 316 16.30 10.80 -5.68
C ARG A 316 17.59 11.04 -6.45
N GLY A 317 17.97 12.30 -6.60
CA GLY A 317 19.14 12.67 -7.41
C GLY A 317 19.00 12.16 -8.85
N ASN A 318 19.85 11.20 -9.24
CA ASN A 318 19.85 10.59 -10.57
C ASN A 318 18.95 9.35 -10.69
N THR A 319 18.39 8.85 -9.58
CA THR A 319 17.48 7.70 -9.59
C THR A 319 16.04 8.14 -9.33
N MET A 320 15.09 7.24 -9.51
CA MET A 320 13.68 7.44 -9.21
C MET A 320 13.12 6.15 -8.64
N TYR A 321 12.13 6.23 -7.76
CA TYR A 321 11.39 5.06 -7.31
C TYR A 321 9.91 5.39 -7.16
N CYS A 322 9.07 4.36 -7.08
CA CYS A 322 7.63 4.50 -6.89
C CYS A 322 7.27 4.14 -5.44
N GLN A 323 6.55 5.03 -4.77
CA GLN A 323 6.06 4.82 -3.41
C GLN A 323 4.80 3.94 -3.40
N PRO A 324 4.55 3.14 -2.34
CA PRO A 324 3.32 2.37 -2.22
C PRO A 324 2.08 3.24 -1.98
N CYS A 325 2.24 4.35 -1.27
CA CYS A 325 1.23 5.37 -0.97
C CYS A 325 1.92 6.63 -0.41
N MET A 326 1.14 7.67 -0.05
CA MET A 326 1.62 8.91 0.57
C MET A 326 1.02 9.05 1.98
N SER A 327 1.79 9.56 2.95
CA SER A 327 1.47 9.60 4.39
C SER A 327 1.21 10.99 5.00
N PRO A 328 0.66 11.99 4.29
CA PRO A 328 0.67 13.38 4.75
C PRO A 328 -0.15 13.61 6.04
N ILE A 329 -1.25 12.88 6.25
CA ILE A 329 -2.08 13.03 7.45
C ILE A 329 -1.33 12.47 8.65
N TRP A 330 -0.82 11.24 8.52
CA TRP A 330 -0.08 10.56 9.58
C TRP A 330 1.18 11.32 9.98
N ASP A 331 1.99 11.75 9.01
CA ASP A 331 3.23 12.49 9.24
C ASP A 331 2.93 13.81 9.95
N THR A 332 1.92 14.55 9.48
CA THR A 332 1.51 15.82 10.09
C THR A 332 1.01 15.62 11.52
N ALA A 333 0.24 14.57 11.77
CA ALA A 333 -0.28 14.26 13.10
C ALA A 333 0.85 13.90 14.07
N LEU A 334 1.79 13.04 13.67
CA LEU A 334 2.93 12.64 14.50
C LEU A 334 3.89 13.80 14.77
N VAL A 335 4.24 14.59 13.74
CA VAL A 335 5.08 15.78 13.92
C VAL A 335 4.41 16.78 14.85
N SER A 336 3.11 17.04 14.68
CA SER A 336 2.36 17.92 15.58
C SER A 336 2.42 17.44 17.02
N GLN A 337 2.22 16.14 17.28
CA GLN A 337 2.30 15.57 18.63
C GLN A 337 3.67 15.71 19.26
N ALA A 338 4.73 15.46 18.48
CA ALA A 338 6.11 15.62 18.92
C ALA A 338 6.40 17.09 19.27
N LEU A 339 5.99 18.04 18.43
CA LEU A 339 6.19 19.46 18.66
C LEU A 339 5.40 19.95 19.90
N ILE A 340 4.15 19.51 20.07
CA ILE A 340 3.34 19.83 21.27
C ILE A 340 4.03 19.35 22.55
N GLU A 341 4.64 18.16 22.54
CA GLU A 341 5.37 17.62 23.71
C GLU A 341 6.54 18.53 24.10
N THR A 342 7.26 19.07 23.13
CA THR A 342 8.37 20.02 23.39
C THR A 342 7.90 21.39 23.88
N GLU A 343 6.60 21.69 23.78
CA GLU A 343 5.99 22.98 24.12
C GLU A 343 5.04 22.88 25.32
N TYR A 344 5.11 21.82 26.12
CA TYR A 344 4.17 21.45 27.19
C TYR A 344 3.84 22.56 28.23
N LYS A 345 4.61 23.65 28.28
CA LYS A 345 4.36 24.83 29.16
C LYS A 345 4.32 26.17 28.41
N GLN A 346 4.34 26.14 27.10
CA GLN A 346 4.36 27.31 26.23
C GLN A 346 3.04 27.43 25.48
N ARG A 347 2.78 28.62 24.93
CA ARG A 347 1.68 28.77 23.98
C ARG A 347 2.02 27.94 22.74
N VAL A 348 1.04 27.20 22.23
CA VAL A 348 1.15 26.44 20.98
C VAL A 348 1.67 27.37 19.88
N SER A 349 2.75 26.95 19.23
CA SER A 349 3.38 27.71 18.16
C SER A 349 2.48 27.82 16.91
N THR A 350 2.69 28.87 16.11
CA THR A 350 1.93 29.14 14.87
C THR A 350 2.05 28.01 13.85
N GLU A 351 3.17 27.32 13.87
CA GLU A 351 3.55 26.17 13.07
C GLU A 351 2.60 25.00 13.35
N ILE A 352 2.41 24.67 14.64
CA ILE A 352 1.47 23.63 15.08
C ILE A 352 0.03 24.06 14.77
N GLU A 353 -0.32 25.33 15.01
CA GLU A 353 -1.68 25.82 14.69
C GLU A 353 -1.98 25.71 13.19
N THR A 354 -1.01 26.04 12.31
CA THR A 354 -1.18 25.93 10.86
C THR A 354 -1.37 24.48 10.43
N ALA A 355 -0.55 23.56 10.96
CA ALA A 355 -0.66 22.13 10.69
C ALA A 355 -2.00 21.53 11.14
N LEU A 356 -2.46 21.89 12.34
CA LEU A 356 -3.74 21.41 12.87
C LEU A 356 -4.94 22.02 12.14
N ASN A 357 -4.83 23.26 11.65
CA ASN A 357 -5.85 23.85 10.79
C ASN A 357 -5.92 23.14 9.44
N TRP A 358 -4.77 22.80 8.84
CA TRP A 358 -4.74 21.99 7.63
C TRP A 358 -5.38 20.62 7.87
N LEU A 359 -5.02 19.92 8.96
CA LEU A 359 -5.66 18.65 9.33
C LEU A 359 -7.17 18.81 9.52
N LYS A 360 -7.63 19.89 10.15
CA LYS A 360 -9.07 20.18 10.29
C LYS A 360 -9.77 20.25 8.92
N GLU A 361 -9.14 20.84 7.91
CA GLU A 361 -9.68 20.90 6.55
C GLU A 361 -9.70 19.54 5.84
N GLN A 362 -8.83 18.60 6.24
CA GLN A 362 -8.80 17.24 5.70
C GLN A 362 -9.82 16.28 6.35
N GLN A 363 -10.56 16.72 7.38
CA GLN A 363 -11.52 15.85 8.07
C GLN A 363 -12.66 15.44 7.14
N LEU A 364 -12.86 14.13 6.98
CA LEU A 364 -13.95 13.61 6.16
C LEU A 364 -15.30 13.91 6.81
N SER A 365 -16.27 14.27 5.98
CA SER A 365 -17.67 14.52 6.30
C SER A 365 -18.52 13.26 6.09
N ASP A 366 -19.67 13.39 5.43
CA ASP A 366 -20.58 12.28 5.17
C ASP A 366 -20.41 11.64 3.79
N GLU A 367 -19.17 11.62 3.28
CA GLU A 367 -18.82 10.95 2.02
C GLU A 367 -19.16 9.44 2.06
N PRO A 368 -19.32 8.79 0.88
CA PRO A 368 -19.75 7.39 0.80
C PRO A 368 -18.62 6.42 1.19
N GLY A 369 -18.38 6.26 2.49
CA GLY A 369 -17.41 5.30 3.06
C GLY A 369 -17.84 3.84 2.96
N ASP A 370 -16.91 2.92 2.66
CA ASP A 370 -17.20 1.48 2.67
C ASP A 370 -17.54 0.98 4.10
N TRP A 371 -17.03 1.66 5.14
CA TRP A 371 -17.38 1.40 6.55
C TRP A 371 -18.89 1.56 6.83
N ARG A 372 -19.60 2.37 6.02
CA ARG A 372 -21.05 2.56 6.13
C ARG A 372 -21.84 1.30 5.78
N ILE A 373 -21.24 0.32 5.11
CA ILE A 373 -21.88 -0.99 4.85
C ILE A 373 -22.28 -1.65 6.17
N GLN A 374 -21.44 -1.52 7.20
CA GLN A 374 -21.70 -2.08 8.53
C GLN A 374 -22.33 -1.06 9.50
N LYS A 375 -22.13 0.24 9.26
CA LYS A 375 -22.60 1.35 10.11
C LYS A 375 -23.26 2.45 9.27
N PRO A 376 -24.44 2.18 8.64
CA PRO A 376 -25.04 3.12 7.68
C PRO A 376 -25.46 4.45 8.32
N GLU A 377 -25.95 4.40 9.56
CA GLU A 377 -26.44 5.58 10.32
C GLU A 377 -25.34 6.32 11.08
N LEU A 378 -24.10 5.83 11.06
CA LEU A 378 -22.99 6.50 11.74
C LEU A 378 -22.55 7.70 10.91
N SER A 379 -22.55 8.89 11.51
CA SER A 379 -22.00 10.10 10.89
C SER A 379 -20.49 9.97 10.70
N GLY A 380 -19.97 10.53 9.61
CA GLY A 380 -18.54 10.57 9.38
C GLY A 380 -17.83 11.64 10.20
N GLY A 381 -16.52 11.46 10.35
CA GLY A 381 -15.66 12.35 11.13
C GLY A 381 -14.23 11.86 11.25
N GLY A 382 -13.85 10.89 10.41
CA GLY A 382 -12.51 10.32 10.41
C GLY A 382 -11.57 11.06 9.46
N TRP A 383 -10.31 10.68 9.54
CA TRP A 383 -9.27 11.01 8.57
C TRP A 383 -8.78 9.72 7.92
N ALA A 384 -8.23 9.85 6.73
CA ALA A 384 -7.48 8.78 6.09
C ALA A 384 -5.98 9.04 6.24
N PHE A 385 -5.16 8.02 6.03
CA PHE A 385 -3.71 8.15 5.92
C PHE A 385 -3.22 9.11 4.80
N GLN A 386 -3.88 9.07 3.63
CA GLN A 386 -3.50 9.86 2.45
C GLN A 386 -4.17 11.25 2.42
N TYR A 387 -3.75 12.11 1.48
CA TYR A 387 -4.37 13.42 1.21
C TYR A 387 -5.89 13.38 1.00
N SER A 388 -6.39 12.32 0.35
CA SER A 388 -7.81 12.09 0.19
C SER A 388 -8.04 10.62 -0.04
N ASN A 389 -8.93 10.02 0.75
CA ASN A 389 -9.35 8.65 0.60
C ASN A 389 -10.69 8.44 1.32
N TYR A 390 -11.73 9.13 0.86
CA TYR A 390 -12.99 9.26 1.59
C TYR A 390 -13.75 7.93 1.79
N TYR A 391 -13.47 6.92 0.95
CA TYR A 391 -14.02 5.58 1.16
C TYR A 391 -13.45 4.88 2.40
N TYR A 392 -12.22 5.26 2.80
CA TYR A 392 -11.38 4.50 3.73
C TYR A 392 -10.66 5.40 4.76
N PRO A 393 -11.39 6.18 5.59
CA PRO A 393 -10.81 6.67 6.84
C PRO A 393 -10.33 5.51 7.72
N ASP A 394 -9.31 5.77 8.50
CA ASP A 394 -8.74 4.82 9.45
C ASP A 394 -8.77 5.35 10.89
N LEU A 395 -8.75 4.40 11.82
CA LEU A 395 -9.01 4.64 13.23
C LEU A 395 -7.79 5.21 13.95
N ASP A 396 -6.59 4.89 13.50
CA ASP A 396 -5.33 5.37 14.05
C ASP A 396 -5.02 6.81 13.65
N ASP A 397 -5.09 7.18 12.37
CA ASP A 397 -4.97 8.58 11.91
C ASP A 397 -6.04 9.44 12.58
N THR A 398 -7.30 8.99 12.59
CA THR A 398 -8.40 9.74 13.22
C THR A 398 -8.12 10.00 14.71
N SER A 399 -7.66 8.98 15.43
CA SER A 399 -7.37 9.10 16.86
C SER A 399 -6.16 10.00 17.11
N MET A 400 -5.11 9.89 16.28
CA MET A 400 -3.88 10.65 16.43
C MET A 400 -4.09 12.14 16.16
N VAL A 401 -4.84 12.47 15.11
CA VAL A 401 -5.21 13.85 14.76
C VAL A 401 -6.08 14.47 15.85
N ALA A 402 -7.14 13.77 16.28
CA ALA A 402 -8.03 14.26 17.33
C ALA A 402 -7.30 14.47 18.66
N TRP A 403 -6.37 13.58 19.01
CA TRP A 403 -5.55 13.71 20.20
C TRP A 403 -4.63 14.95 20.12
N ALA A 404 -4.00 15.19 18.97
CA ALA A 404 -3.14 16.36 18.78
C ALA A 404 -3.93 17.66 18.96
N MET A 405 -5.10 17.74 18.31
CA MET A 405 -6.03 18.86 18.47
C MET A 405 -6.46 19.06 19.93
N HIS A 406 -6.80 17.98 20.64
CA HIS A 406 -7.24 18.04 22.03
C HIS A 406 -6.16 18.62 22.96
N ARG A 407 -4.89 18.22 22.78
CA ARG A 407 -3.78 18.68 23.62
C ARG A 407 -3.53 20.19 23.54
N THR A 408 -3.95 20.86 22.46
CA THR A 408 -3.82 22.32 22.35
C THR A 408 -4.78 23.11 23.23
N ASN A 409 -5.85 22.48 23.75
CA ASN A 409 -6.94 23.12 24.46
C ASN A 409 -7.60 24.30 23.68
N ASN A 410 -7.47 24.30 22.35
CA ASN A 410 -8.05 25.32 21.48
C ASN A 410 -9.51 24.97 21.13
N LYS A 411 -10.44 25.84 21.49
CA LYS A 411 -11.89 25.66 21.26
C LYS A 411 -12.27 25.58 19.78
N ASN A 412 -11.42 26.06 18.87
CA ASN A 412 -11.66 25.98 17.43
C ASN A 412 -11.66 24.53 16.90
N TYR A 413 -11.14 23.58 17.69
CA TYR A 413 -11.10 22.16 17.36
C TYR A 413 -12.17 21.32 18.07
N SER A 414 -13.06 21.95 18.88
CA SER A 414 -14.07 21.20 19.65
C SER A 414 -15.01 20.37 18.76
N GLU A 415 -15.47 20.91 17.63
CA GLU A 415 -16.30 20.18 16.69
C GLU A 415 -15.53 19.03 16.00
N PRO A 416 -14.35 19.26 15.37
CA PRO A 416 -13.56 18.17 14.79
C PRO A 416 -13.29 17.02 15.76
N ILE A 417 -12.90 17.33 17.01
CA ILE A 417 -12.66 16.34 18.06
C ILE A 417 -13.94 15.55 18.38
N GLN A 418 -15.09 16.22 18.52
CA GLN A 418 -16.36 15.54 18.81
C GLN A 418 -16.77 14.60 17.68
N ARG A 419 -16.60 15.02 16.42
CA ARG A 419 -16.90 14.20 15.24
C ARG A 419 -15.98 12.98 15.18
N ALA A 420 -14.69 13.17 15.44
CA ALA A 420 -13.71 12.09 15.53
C ALA A 420 -14.09 11.07 16.61
N ALA A 421 -14.38 11.55 17.83
CA ALA A 421 -14.76 10.71 18.95
C ALA A 421 -16.03 9.90 18.67
N ASN A 422 -17.05 10.53 18.06
CA ASN A 422 -18.30 9.85 17.66
C ASN A 422 -18.02 8.76 16.63
N TRP A 423 -17.22 9.07 15.60
CA TRP A 423 -16.88 8.12 14.54
C TRP A 423 -16.06 6.95 15.09
N VAL A 424 -14.96 7.22 15.81
CA VAL A 424 -14.11 6.19 16.44
C VAL A 424 -14.95 5.30 17.35
N ALA A 425 -15.73 5.87 18.28
CA ALA A 425 -16.58 5.08 19.18
C ALA A 425 -17.62 4.24 18.43
N GLY A 426 -18.23 4.80 17.37
CA GLY A 426 -19.17 4.10 16.50
C GLY A 426 -18.56 2.91 15.75
N MET A 427 -17.25 2.97 15.50
CA MET A 427 -16.45 1.96 14.80
C MET A 427 -15.83 0.89 15.74
N GLN A 428 -16.20 0.86 17.02
CA GLN A 428 -15.78 -0.21 17.93
C GLN A 428 -16.30 -1.58 17.49
N SER A 429 -15.42 -2.58 17.47
CA SER A 429 -15.78 -3.97 17.19
C SER A 429 -16.48 -4.62 18.38
N ARG A 430 -17.24 -5.70 18.15
CA ARG A 430 -18.00 -6.41 19.19
C ARG A 430 -17.15 -6.92 20.36
N GLY A 431 -15.88 -7.24 20.10
CA GLY A 431 -14.92 -7.65 21.12
C GLY A 431 -14.32 -6.50 21.96
N GLY A 432 -14.75 -5.25 21.73
CA GLY A 432 -14.26 -4.05 22.41
C GLY A 432 -13.02 -3.41 21.79
N GLY A 433 -12.33 -4.12 20.89
CA GLY A 433 -11.18 -3.61 20.15
C GLY A 433 -11.51 -2.79 18.90
N PHE A 434 -10.47 -2.24 18.29
CA PHE A 434 -10.51 -1.45 17.06
C PHE A 434 -9.58 -2.11 16.03
N SER A 435 -10.03 -2.18 14.78
CA SER A 435 -9.14 -2.50 13.65
C SER A 435 -8.66 -1.19 13.01
N SER A 436 -7.98 -1.22 11.87
CA SER A 436 -7.60 0.00 11.17
C SER A 436 -8.78 0.67 10.45
N PHE A 437 -9.60 -0.07 9.68
CA PHE A 437 -10.59 0.55 8.76
C PHE A 437 -12.05 0.09 8.97
N ASP A 438 -12.26 -1.14 9.45
CA ASP A 438 -13.57 -1.80 9.44
C ASP A 438 -13.93 -2.35 10.83
N ILE A 439 -15.22 -2.46 11.12
CA ILE A 439 -15.65 -3.16 12.33
C ILE A 439 -15.61 -4.68 12.14
N ASN A 440 -15.24 -5.42 13.18
CA ASN A 440 -15.25 -6.89 13.20
C ASN A 440 -14.45 -7.55 12.07
N ASN A 441 -13.40 -6.90 11.60
CA ASN A 441 -12.45 -7.46 10.66
C ASN A 441 -11.48 -8.37 11.45
N THR A 442 -11.66 -9.69 11.33
CA THR A 442 -10.92 -10.73 12.08
C THR A 442 -10.27 -11.72 11.15
#